data_AF-K2DJS4-F1
#
_entry.id   AF-K2DJS4-F1
#
_cell.length_a   1.000
_cell.length_b   1.000
_cell.length_c   1.000
_cell.angle_alpha   90.00
_cell.angle_beta   90.00
_cell.angle_gamma   90.00
#
_symmetry.space_group_name_H-M   'P 1'
#
loop_
_entity.id
_entity.type
_entity.pdbx_description
1 polymer ?
#
loop_
_entity_poly.entity_id
_entity_poly.type
_entity_poly.pdbx_seq_one_letter_code
_entity_poly.pdbx_strand_id
1 'polypeptide(L)'
;MIIKSSRNSIRPPAFTLIELIVVMAILAFLTSAALLDYGRSIQKARLDVAVEHFGSAFEDARVRAQTQGGAPEGESNRLNCWALVVGNRQSPSMGHFSLDLDSGVCDLSHFYPEFELDWDETIALLGVTIQTATTPFQIPEGEEAWIVFTPPNGVMKLYRGSEGSLNLISAVDQVDIGIGYGKTTEAVFSKTLSVVPSTSNFMISSGYDVLED
;
A
#
# COMPACT_ATOMS: atom_id res chain seq x y z
N MET A 1 -7.37 -47.93 72.10
CA MET A 1 -6.48 -47.92 70.92
C MET A 1 -6.91 -46.75 70.04
N ILE A 2 -6.19 -45.63 70.07
CA ILE A 2 -6.51 -44.45 69.26
C ILE A 2 -5.46 -44.34 68.16
N ILE A 3 -5.87 -44.50 66.90
CA ILE A 3 -5.02 -44.37 65.73
C ILE A 3 -4.83 -42.87 65.47
N LYS A 4 -3.60 -42.37 65.66
CA LYS A 4 -3.23 -40.98 65.38
C LYS A 4 -2.99 -40.85 63.87
N SER A 5 -3.98 -40.32 63.14
CA SER A 5 -3.85 -39.96 61.73
C SER A 5 -2.92 -38.75 61.58
N SER A 6 -1.72 -38.99 61.05
CA SER A 6 -0.80 -37.92 60.63
C SER A 6 -1.27 -37.35 59.30
N ARG A 7 -1.89 -36.17 59.30
CA ARG A 7 -2.06 -35.38 58.08
C ARG A 7 -0.76 -34.61 57.83
N ASN A 8 0.05 -35.08 56.88
CA ASN A 8 1.13 -34.28 56.31
C ASN A 8 0.51 -33.11 55.54
N SER A 9 0.44 -31.93 56.17
CA SER A 9 0.20 -30.69 55.44
C SER A 9 1.47 -30.35 54.66
N ILE A 10 1.50 -30.66 53.36
CA ILE A 10 2.48 -30.09 52.45
C ILE A 10 2.12 -28.60 52.36
N ARG A 11 2.80 -27.75 53.14
CA ARG A 11 2.71 -26.30 52.96
C ARG A 11 3.43 -25.98 51.64
N PRO A 12 2.83 -25.20 50.72
CA PRO A 12 3.57 -24.70 49.58
C PRO A 12 4.79 -23.91 50.10
N PRO A 13 5.98 -24.05 49.47
CA PRO A 13 7.16 -23.31 49.90
C PRO A 13 6.84 -21.81 49.88
N ALA A 14 7.19 -21.12 50.97
CA ALA A 14 6.97 -19.69 51.09
C ALA A 14 7.93 -18.96 50.14
N PHE A 15 7.38 -18.19 49.20
CA PHE A 15 8.14 -17.41 48.23
C PHE A 15 9.02 -16.40 48.96
N THR A 16 10.34 -16.45 48.73
CA THR A 16 11.23 -15.48 49.39
C THR A 16 11.19 -14.14 48.67
N LEU A 17 11.47 -13.04 49.39
CA LEU A 17 11.49 -11.69 48.80
C LEU A 17 12.52 -11.59 47.65
N ILE A 18 13.64 -12.30 47.75
CA ILE A 18 14.66 -12.38 46.70
C ILE A 18 14.09 -13.10 45.46
N GLU A 19 13.38 -14.19 45.65
CA GLU A 19 12.74 -14.95 44.56
C GLU A 19 11.69 -14.10 43.82
N LEU A 20 10.95 -13.25 44.55
CA LEU A 20 10.03 -12.27 43.97
C LEU A 20 10.75 -11.23 43.10
N ILE A 21 11.87 -10.68 43.58
CA ILE A 21 12.66 -9.71 42.82
C ILE A 21 13.21 -10.34 41.54
N VAL A 22 13.71 -11.58 41.61
CA VAL A 22 14.23 -12.29 40.45
C VAL A 22 13.14 -12.54 39.41
N VAL A 23 11.94 -12.96 39.84
CA VAL A 23 10.80 -13.16 38.91
C VAL A 23 10.39 -11.84 38.26
N MET A 24 10.30 -10.75 39.02
CA MET A 24 9.98 -9.44 38.47
C MET A 24 11.02 -8.97 37.45
N ALA A 25 12.31 -9.21 37.71
CA ALA A 25 13.38 -8.87 36.77
C ALA A 25 13.30 -9.70 35.47
N ILE A 26 13.03 -11.01 35.57
CA ILE A 26 12.84 -11.88 34.41
C ILE A 26 11.62 -11.44 33.59
N LEU A 27 10.49 -11.17 34.25
CA LEU A 27 9.27 -10.69 33.59
C LEU A 27 9.52 -9.37 32.87
N ALA A 28 10.18 -8.40 33.51
CA ALA A 28 10.51 -7.12 32.89
C ALA A 28 11.38 -7.28 31.62
N PHE A 29 12.34 -8.20 31.66
CA PHE A 29 13.17 -8.51 30.50
C PHE A 29 12.37 -9.16 29.37
N LEU A 30 11.55 -10.16 29.68
CA LEU A 30 10.69 -10.84 28.70
C LEU A 30 9.66 -9.89 28.08
N THR A 31 9.03 -9.02 28.88
CA THR A 31 8.08 -8.03 28.36
C THR A 31 8.76 -7.03 27.44
N SER A 32 10.01 -6.63 27.73
CA SER A 32 10.74 -5.70 26.88
C SER A 32 11.06 -6.30 25.51
N ALA A 33 11.52 -7.56 25.47
CA ALA A 33 11.75 -8.26 24.21
C ALA A 33 10.45 -8.48 23.42
N ALA A 34 9.38 -8.92 24.08
CA ALA A 34 8.09 -9.17 23.44
C ALA A 34 7.46 -7.89 22.83
N LEU A 35 7.66 -6.73 23.46
CA LEU A 35 7.17 -5.46 22.94
C LEU A 35 7.85 -5.05 21.63
N LEU A 36 9.14 -5.36 21.46
CA LEU A 36 9.85 -5.07 20.20
C LEU A 36 9.32 -5.92 19.04
N ASP A 37 9.11 -7.21 19.28
CA ASP A 37 8.55 -8.13 18.28
C ASP A 37 7.11 -7.77 17.94
N TYR A 38 6.31 -7.41 18.95
CA TYR A 38 4.95 -6.92 18.76
C TYR A 38 4.90 -5.62 17.95
N GLY A 39 5.81 -4.68 18.24
CA GLY A 39 5.97 -3.44 17.48
C GLY A 39 6.22 -3.72 16.00
N ARG A 40 7.22 -4.54 15.68
CA ARG A 40 7.53 -4.94 14.29
C ARG A 40 6.35 -5.63 13.61
N SER A 41 5.63 -6.48 14.35
CA SER A 41 4.43 -7.16 13.83
C SER A 41 3.33 -6.16 13.44
N ILE A 42 3.07 -5.14 14.26
CA ILE A 42 2.10 -4.08 13.93
C ILE A 42 2.56 -3.29 12.70
N GLN A 43 3.83 -2.92 12.63
CA GLN A 43 4.37 -2.15 11.50
C GLN A 43 4.15 -2.90 10.17
N LYS A 44 4.44 -4.20 10.16
CA LYS A 44 4.17 -5.08 9.00
C LYS A 44 2.69 -5.15 8.66
N ALA A 45 1.82 -5.33 9.66
CA ALA A 45 0.38 -5.39 9.44
C ALA A 45 -0.19 -4.09 8.87
N ARG A 46 0.30 -2.92 9.32
CA ARG A 46 -0.10 -1.63 8.75
C ARG A 46 0.33 -1.48 7.30
N LEU A 47 1.56 -1.89 6.97
CA LEU A 47 2.05 -1.90 5.60
C LEU A 47 1.21 -2.82 4.71
N ASP A 48 0.86 -4.01 5.21
CA ASP A 48 0.01 -4.96 4.47
C ASP A 48 -1.36 -4.36 4.14
N VAL A 49 -2.02 -3.73 5.13
CA VAL A 49 -3.31 -3.07 4.94
C VAL A 49 -3.19 -1.92 3.93
N ALA A 50 -2.13 -1.10 3.99
CA ALA A 50 -1.94 0.00 3.05
C ALA A 50 -1.75 -0.49 1.61
N VAL A 51 -0.95 -1.55 1.42
CA VAL A 51 -0.72 -2.17 0.11
C VAL A 51 -2.01 -2.80 -0.44
N GLU A 52 -2.78 -3.48 0.40
CA GLU A 52 -4.09 -4.05 0.02
C GLU A 52 -5.09 -2.95 -0.35
N HIS A 53 -5.16 -1.87 0.43
CA HIS A 53 -6.03 -0.74 0.15
C HIS A 53 -5.68 -0.08 -1.19
N PHE A 54 -4.39 0.04 -1.49
CA PHE A 54 -3.91 0.56 -2.77
C PHE A 54 -4.22 -0.38 -3.95
N GLY A 55 -3.99 -1.69 -3.79
CA GLY A 55 -4.39 -2.68 -4.78
C GLY A 55 -5.91 -2.68 -5.04
N SER A 56 -6.72 -2.48 -3.99
CA SER A 56 -8.17 -2.34 -4.10
C SER A 56 -8.57 -1.08 -4.88
N ALA A 57 -7.94 0.06 -4.63
CA ALA A 57 -8.19 1.29 -5.39
C ALA A 57 -7.80 1.15 -6.87
N PHE A 58 -6.74 0.40 -7.16
CA PHE A 58 -6.32 0.09 -8.52
C PHE A 58 -7.36 -0.73 -9.28
N GLU A 59 -7.87 -1.78 -8.65
CA GLU A 59 -8.94 -2.59 -9.21
C GLU A 59 -10.25 -1.80 -9.36
N ASP A 60 -10.60 -0.96 -8.38
CA ASP A 60 -11.80 -0.10 -8.46
C ASP A 60 -11.71 0.87 -9.64
N ALA A 61 -10.59 1.60 -9.79
CA ALA A 61 -10.37 2.48 -10.92
C ALA A 61 -10.52 1.75 -12.27
N ARG A 62 -9.96 0.55 -12.39
CA ARG A 62 -10.10 -0.26 -13.62
C ARG A 62 -11.54 -0.69 -13.86
N VAL A 63 -12.22 -1.22 -12.85
CA VAL A 63 -13.61 -1.69 -12.96
C VAL A 63 -14.54 -0.54 -13.29
N ARG A 64 -14.34 0.64 -12.70
CA ARG A 64 -15.13 1.84 -13.04
C ARG A 64 -14.88 2.28 -14.48
N ALA A 65 -13.65 2.24 -14.97
CA ALA A 65 -13.36 2.49 -16.38
C ALA A 65 -14.03 1.47 -17.32
N GLN A 66 -14.25 0.23 -16.88
CA GLN A 66 -14.96 -0.78 -17.66
C GLN A 66 -16.49 -0.65 -17.61
N THR A 67 -17.04 -0.22 -16.47
CA THR A 67 -18.49 -0.26 -16.20
C THR A 67 -19.16 1.10 -16.36
N GLN A 68 -18.58 2.15 -15.79
CA GLN A 68 -19.04 3.54 -15.94
C GLN A 68 -18.49 4.20 -17.21
N GLY A 69 -17.56 3.50 -17.87
CA GLY A 69 -17.02 3.81 -19.19
C GLY A 69 -17.88 3.34 -20.37
N GLY A 70 -18.98 2.63 -20.14
CA GLY A 70 -19.96 2.29 -21.17
C GLY A 70 -21.11 3.28 -21.15
N ALA A 71 -21.51 3.82 -22.32
CA ALA A 71 -22.56 4.83 -22.39
C ALA A 71 -23.90 4.25 -21.91
N PRO A 72 -24.55 4.80 -20.88
CA PRO A 72 -25.93 4.46 -20.58
C PRO A 72 -26.84 5.15 -21.61
N GLU A 73 -27.83 4.42 -22.13
CA GLU A 73 -28.83 4.96 -23.06
C GLU A 73 -29.53 6.19 -22.45
N GLY A 74 -29.41 7.34 -23.12
CA GLY A 74 -30.38 8.43 -23.00
C GLY A 74 -30.00 9.69 -22.21
N GLU A 75 -28.85 9.75 -21.54
CA GLU A 75 -28.38 10.97 -20.87
C GLU A 75 -26.97 11.38 -21.32
N SER A 76 -26.71 12.68 -21.26
CA SER A 76 -25.50 13.40 -21.69
C SER A 76 -24.16 12.73 -21.34
N ASN A 77 -23.78 11.72 -22.13
CA ASN A 77 -22.48 11.50 -22.78
C ASN A 77 -21.24 12.06 -22.04
N ARG A 78 -20.99 11.61 -20.81
CA ARG A 78 -19.67 11.78 -20.17
C ARG A 78 -19.18 10.43 -19.71
N LEU A 79 -18.38 9.80 -20.58
CA LEU A 79 -17.54 8.68 -20.19
C LEU A 79 -16.32 9.22 -19.47
N ASN A 80 -15.83 8.47 -18.48
CA ASN A 80 -14.71 8.90 -17.65
C ASN A 80 -13.52 7.95 -17.82
N CYS A 81 -12.32 8.52 -17.88
CA CYS A 81 -11.08 7.78 -17.69
C CYS A 81 -10.70 7.86 -16.22
N TRP A 82 -10.59 6.71 -15.57
CA TRP A 82 -10.28 6.66 -14.15
C TRP A 82 -8.77 6.65 -13.95
N ALA A 83 -8.29 7.39 -12.97
CA ALA A 83 -6.86 7.53 -12.73
C ALA A 83 -6.50 7.35 -11.26
N LEU A 84 -5.36 6.70 -11.04
CA LEU A 84 -4.63 6.73 -9.78
C LEU A 84 -3.40 7.64 -9.94
N VAL A 85 -3.26 8.58 -9.02
CA VAL A 85 -2.14 9.49 -8.93
C VAL A 85 -1.21 9.00 -7.83
N VAL A 86 0.05 8.79 -8.19
CA VAL A 86 1.08 8.26 -7.31
C VAL A 86 2.25 9.25 -7.34
N GLY A 87 2.28 10.14 -6.35
CA GLY A 87 3.31 11.17 -6.20
C GLY A 87 4.32 10.80 -5.11
N ASN A 88 5.54 11.31 -5.21
CA ASN A 88 6.53 11.10 -4.16
C ASN A 88 6.08 11.82 -2.86
N ARG A 89 6.03 11.09 -1.73
CA ARG A 89 5.70 11.61 -0.37
C ARG A 89 4.27 12.14 -0.16
N GLN A 90 3.33 11.79 -1.01
CA GLN A 90 1.91 12.10 -0.80
C GLN A 90 1.09 10.82 -0.83
N SER A 91 -0.03 10.82 -0.12
CA SER A 91 -0.98 9.72 -0.21
C SER A 91 -1.47 9.60 -1.65
N PRO A 92 -1.53 8.39 -2.22
CA PRO A 92 -2.06 8.23 -3.56
C PRO A 92 -3.53 8.67 -3.60
N SER A 93 -3.97 9.21 -4.72
CA SER A 93 -5.35 9.65 -4.90
C SER A 93 -6.00 8.98 -6.11
N MET A 94 -7.31 8.82 -6.05
CA MET A 94 -8.13 8.33 -7.15
C MET A 94 -9.07 9.42 -7.63
N GLY A 95 -9.24 9.51 -8.93
CA GLY A 95 -10.19 10.41 -9.56
C GLY A 95 -10.38 10.08 -11.02
N HIS A 96 -10.86 11.05 -11.79
CA HIS A 96 -11.12 10.82 -13.20
C HIS A 96 -10.83 12.04 -14.08
N PHE A 97 -10.64 11.73 -15.36
CA PHE A 97 -10.62 12.66 -16.48
C PHE A 97 -11.87 12.45 -17.31
N SER A 98 -12.33 13.50 -17.98
CA SER A 98 -13.39 13.35 -18.98
C SER A 98 -12.85 12.63 -20.21
N LEU A 99 -13.63 11.75 -20.84
CA LEU A 99 -13.32 11.18 -22.15
C LEU A 99 -13.95 12.05 -23.24
N ASP A 100 -13.14 12.49 -24.20
CA ASP A 100 -13.66 13.03 -25.45
C ASP A 100 -14.21 11.88 -26.30
N LEU A 101 -15.52 11.91 -26.54
CA LEU A 101 -16.24 10.87 -27.26
C LEU A 101 -15.96 10.88 -28.76
N ASP A 102 -15.58 12.03 -29.33
CA ASP A 102 -15.33 12.15 -30.76
C ASP A 102 -13.96 11.56 -31.11
N SER A 103 -12.97 11.74 -30.23
CA SER A 103 -11.62 11.20 -30.41
C SER A 103 -11.37 9.87 -29.70
N GLY A 104 -12.17 9.51 -28.70
CA GLY A 104 -11.95 8.35 -27.84
C GLY A 104 -10.73 8.51 -26.93
N VAL A 105 -10.29 9.75 -26.67
CA VAL A 105 -9.11 10.07 -25.86
C VAL A 105 -9.52 10.77 -24.57
N CYS A 106 -8.79 10.49 -23.49
CA CYS A 106 -9.00 11.16 -22.21
C CYS A 106 -8.52 12.62 -22.30
N ASP A 107 -9.37 13.56 -21.91
CA ASP A 107 -9.02 14.95 -21.70
C ASP A 107 -8.25 15.10 -20.39
N LEU A 108 -6.91 15.16 -20.50
CA LEU A 108 -5.99 15.25 -19.38
C LEU A 108 -5.80 16.70 -18.87
N SER A 109 -6.63 17.65 -19.33
CA SER A 109 -6.52 19.05 -18.93
C SER A 109 -7.01 19.32 -17.52
N HIS A 110 -7.95 18.51 -17.02
CA HIS A 110 -8.53 18.72 -15.70
C HIS A 110 -8.82 17.38 -15.00
N PHE A 111 -8.25 17.23 -13.82
CA PHE A 111 -8.45 16.06 -12.98
C PHE A 111 -9.56 16.33 -11.95
N TYR A 112 -10.53 15.42 -11.88
CA TYR A 112 -11.59 15.43 -10.88
C TYR A 112 -11.26 14.43 -9.77
N PRO A 113 -10.66 14.86 -8.65
CA PRO A 113 -10.37 13.96 -7.52
C PRO A 113 -11.67 13.45 -6.89
N GLU A 114 -11.73 12.17 -6.57
CA GLU A 114 -12.88 11.56 -5.88
C GLU A 114 -12.54 11.22 -4.43
N PHE A 115 -11.39 10.59 -4.19
CA PHE A 115 -10.88 10.35 -2.84
C PHE A 115 -9.36 10.24 -2.81
N GLU A 116 -8.80 10.52 -1.64
CA GLU A 116 -7.41 10.26 -1.30
C GLU A 116 -7.36 8.97 -0.48
N LEU A 117 -6.38 8.10 -0.74
CA LEU A 117 -6.16 6.94 0.10
C LEU A 117 -5.59 7.44 1.43
N ASP A 118 -6.39 7.41 2.49
CA ASP A 118 -5.96 7.83 3.83
C ASP A 118 -4.89 6.88 4.38
N TRP A 119 -3.64 7.17 4.04
CA TRP A 119 -2.48 6.48 4.58
C TRP A 119 -2.05 7.18 5.87
N ASP A 120 -1.81 6.38 6.90
CA ASP A 120 -1.17 6.84 8.13
C ASP A 120 0.17 7.51 7.79
N GLU A 121 0.58 8.54 8.54
CA GLU A 121 1.85 9.28 8.34
C GLU A 121 3.10 8.37 8.44
N THR A 122 2.89 7.14 8.91
CA THR A 122 3.91 6.09 8.99
C THR A 122 4.09 5.29 7.71
N ILE A 123 3.25 5.49 6.69
CA ILE A 123 3.37 4.85 5.37
C ILE A 123 3.81 5.88 4.34
N ALA A 124 4.78 5.52 3.52
CA ALA A 124 5.30 6.38 2.47
C ALA A 124 5.46 5.65 1.15
N LEU A 125 5.23 6.35 0.04
CA LEU A 125 5.68 5.91 -1.27
C LEU A 125 7.20 6.04 -1.35
N LEU A 126 7.88 4.93 -1.65
CA LEU A 126 9.34 4.87 -1.82
C LEU A 126 9.76 5.23 -3.24
N GLY A 127 8.84 5.10 -4.20
CA GLY A 127 9.05 5.48 -5.58
C GLY A 127 8.24 4.62 -6.55
N VAL A 128 8.21 5.08 -7.80
CA VAL A 128 7.60 4.35 -8.93
C VAL A 128 8.71 4.04 -9.92
N THR A 129 8.94 2.74 -10.14
CA THR A 129 9.87 2.23 -11.13
C THR A 129 9.08 1.68 -12.31
N ILE A 130 9.43 2.10 -13.51
CA ILE A 130 8.76 1.70 -14.75
C ILE A 130 9.71 0.79 -15.52
N GLN A 131 9.30 -0.45 -15.68
CA GLN A 131 9.98 -1.43 -16.51
C GLN A 131 9.51 -1.23 -17.96
N THR A 132 10.48 -1.05 -18.85
CA THR A 132 10.24 -1.00 -20.31
C THR A 132 11.13 -2.04 -20.98
N ALA A 133 10.83 -2.36 -22.23
CA ALA A 133 11.56 -3.37 -23.00
C ALA A 133 13.06 -3.07 -23.17
N THR A 134 13.45 -1.80 -23.02
CA THR A 134 14.83 -1.34 -23.23
C THR A 134 15.56 -1.09 -21.92
N THR A 135 15.00 -0.29 -21.02
CA THR A 135 15.64 0.06 -19.74
C THR A 135 14.61 0.44 -18.68
N PRO A 136 14.77 -0.02 -17.43
CA PRO A 136 13.99 0.53 -16.32
C PRO A 136 14.34 2.00 -16.10
N PHE A 137 13.37 2.78 -15.68
CA PHE A 137 13.62 4.13 -15.15
C PHE A 137 12.70 4.42 -13.97
N GLN A 138 13.17 5.29 -13.08
CA GLN A 138 12.38 5.76 -11.94
C GLN A 138 11.77 7.12 -12.26
N ILE A 139 10.56 7.34 -11.76
CA ILE A 139 9.95 8.66 -11.79
C ILE A 139 10.78 9.61 -10.91
N PRO A 140 11.24 10.76 -11.43
CA PRO A 140 12.04 11.71 -10.67
C PRO A 140 11.33 12.19 -9.40
N GLU A 141 12.09 12.54 -8.36
CA GLU A 141 11.50 13.18 -7.18
C GLU A 141 10.83 14.50 -7.56
N GLY A 142 9.59 14.69 -7.11
CA GLY A 142 8.78 15.88 -7.43
C GLY A 142 7.91 15.75 -8.68
N GLU A 143 8.01 14.65 -9.43
CA GLU A 143 7.03 14.28 -10.45
C GLU A 143 6.02 13.26 -9.91
N GLU A 144 4.83 13.26 -10.51
CA GLU A 144 3.78 12.30 -10.23
C GLU A 144 3.68 11.29 -11.37
N ALA A 145 3.40 10.04 -11.00
CA ALA A 145 2.99 8.99 -11.92
C ALA A 145 1.47 8.92 -11.96
N TRP A 146 0.90 8.97 -13.16
CA TRP A 146 -0.53 8.96 -13.40
C TRP A 146 -0.89 7.66 -14.12
N ILE A 147 -1.56 6.76 -13.41
CA ILE A 147 -2.01 5.47 -13.94
C ILE A 147 -3.47 5.64 -14.37
N VAL A 148 -3.70 5.75 -15.67
CA VAL A 148 -5.02 6.05 -16.23
C VAL A 148 -5.59 4.83 -16.93
N PHE A 149 -6.81 4.43 -16.56
CA PHE A 149 -7.58 3.38 -17.19
C PHE A 149 -8.58 3.97 -18.15
N THR A 150 -8.46 3.56 -19.42
CA THR A 150 -9.33 4.07 -20.48
C THR A 150 -10.48 3.11 -20.77
N PRO A 151 -11.72 3.60 -20.85
CA PRO A 151 -12.87 2.81 -21.26
C PRO A 151 -12.78 2.35 -22.73
N PRO A 152 -13.56 1.34 -23.15
CA PRO A 152 -14.45 0.49 -22.34
C PRO A 152 -13.72 -0.72 -21.72
N ASN A 153 -12.47 -0.96 -22.11
CA ASN A 153 -11.74 -2.18 -21.75
C ASN A 153 -10.90 -2.01 -20.47
N GLY A 154 -10.80 -0.80 -19.91
CA GLY A 154 -9.93 -0.50 -18.78
C GLY A 154 -8.46 -0.62 -19.14
N VAL A 155 -8.08 -0.26 -20.38
CA VAL A 155 -6.68 -0.30 -20.82
C VAL A 155 -5.88 0.69 -20.01
N MET A 156 -4.81 0.20 -19.37
CA MET A 156 -3.94 1.05 -18.57
C MET A 156 -2.97 1.81 -19.47
N LYS A 157 -2.89 3.12 -19.25
CA LYS A 157 -1.90 4.03 -19.80
C LYS A 157 -1.20 4.74 -18.66
N LEU A 158 0.11 4.90 -18.79
CA LEU A 158 0.92 5.56 -17.78
C LEU A 158 1.37 6.92 -18.28
N TYR A 159 1.19 7.94 -17.46
CA TYR A 159 1.68 9.28 -17.73
C TYR A 159 2.58 9.75 -16.59
N ARG A 160 3.42 10.74 -16.89
CA ARG A 160 4.21 11.47 -15.89
C ARG A 160 4.07 12.97 -16.07
N GLY A 161 4.22 13.69 -14.97
CA GLY A 161 4.22 15.16 -14.95
C GLY A 161 3.23 15.68 -13.93
N SER A 162 2.81 16.92 -14.11
CA SER A 162 1.76 17.56 -13.32
C SER A 162 0.45 17.64 -14.09
N GLU A 163 -0.65 17.86 -13.39
CA GLU A 163 -1.97 18.13 -13.98
C GLU A 163 -1.86 19.17 -15.12
N GLY A 164 -2.51 18.91 -16.25
CA GLY A 164 -2.46 19.77 -17.44
C GLY A 164 -1.18 19.68 -18.29
N SER A 165 -0.15 18.95 -17.85
CA SER A 165 1.11 18.72 -18.58
C SER A 165 1.56 17.27 -18.50
N LEU A 166 0.63 16.34 -18.68
CA LEU A 166 0.89 14.90 -18.62
C LEU A 166 1.51 14.37 -19.91
N ASN A 167 2.64 13.67 -19.77
CA ASN A 167 3.35 13.04 -20.89
C ASN A 167 3.15 11.53 -20.84
N LEU A 168 2.64 10.95 -21.94
CA LEU A 168 2.46 9.50 -22.06
C LEU A 168 3.81 8.79 -22.04
N ILE A 169 3.90 7.75 -21.23
CA ILE A 169 5.02 6.82 -21.18
C ILE A 169 4.66 5.62 -22.06
N SER A 170 5.35 5.47 -23.19
CA SER A 170 5.13 4.39 -24.14
C SER A 170 5.89 3.11 -23.75
N ALA A 171 5.42 1.96 -24.24
CA ALA A 171 6.08 0.66 -24.09
C ALA A 171 6.41 0.26 -22.64
N VAL A 172 5.42 0.40 -21.75
CA VAL A 172 5.51 -0.08 -20.37
C VAL A 172 5.21 -1.58 -20.34
N ASP A 173 6.15 -2.36 -19.84
CA ASP A 173 5.97 -3.80 -19.63
C ASP A 173 5.41 -4.07 -18.22
N GLN A 174 5.91 -3.34 -17.23
CA GLN A 174 5.52 -3.47 -15.83
C GLN A 174 5.77 -2.15 -15.07
N VAL A 175 4.93 -1.86 -14.08
CA VAL A 175 5.09 -0.74 -13.15
C VAL A 175 5.26 -1.30 -11.75
N ASP A 176 6.35 -0.97 -11.10
CA ASP A 176 6.67 -1.38 -9.74
C ASP A 176 6.54 -0.17 -8.82
N ILE A 177 5.63 -0.24 -7.85
CA ILE A 177 5.34 0.83 -6.90
C ILE A 177 5.82 0.37 -5.52
N GLY A 178 6.86 1.03 -5.03
CA GLY A 178 7.42 0.75 -3.70
C GLY A 178 6.63 1.49 -2.63
N ILE A 179 6.15 0.74 -1.64
CA ILE A 179 5.42 1.25 -0.48
C ILE A 179 6.19 0.84 0.77
N GLY A 180 6.46 1.78 1.67
CA GLY A 180 7.27 1.57 2.86
C GLY A 180 6.58 1.97 4.14
N TYR A 181 7.00 1.33 5.24
CA TYR A 181 6.69 1.75 6.60
C TYR A 181 7.86 2.53 7.19
N GLY A 182 7.66 3.80 7.53
CA GLY A 182 8.68 4.76 7.95
C GLY A 182 8.73 5.97 7.02
N LYS A 183 9.42 7.05 7.43
CA LYS A 183 9.66 8.20 6.54
C LYS A 183 10.49 7.73 5.34
N THR A 184 10.39 8.41 4.20
CA THR A 184 11.02 7.98 2.93
C THR A 184 12.53 7.71 2.99
N THR A 185 13.25 8.27 3.97
CA THR A 185 14.69 8.04 4.19
C THR A 185 15.00 7.02 5.29
N GLU A 186 13.98 6.47 5.95
CA GLU A 186 14.07 5.64 7.16
C GLU A 186 13.07 4.46 7.10
N ALA A 187 12.73 3.98 5.90
CA ALA A 187 11.72 2.93 5.76
C ALA A 187 12.25 1.61 6.35
N VAL A 188 11.61 1.15 7.42
CA VAL A 188 12.02 -0.06 8.18
C VAL A 188 11.58 -1.34 7.44
N PHE A 189 10.49 -1.24 6.69
CA PHE A 189 9.94 -2.31 5.88
C PHE A 189 9.43 -1.74 4.56
N SER A 190 9.54 -2.52 3.49
CA SER A 190 8.99 -2.18 2.18
C SER A 190 8.16 -3.33 1.59
N LYS A 191 7.31 -3.00 0.63
CA LYS A 191 6.61 -3.92 -0.25
C LYS A 191 6.50 -3.30 -1.64
N THR A 192 6.44 -4.15 -2.65
CA THR A 192 6.29 -3.70 -4.04
C THR A 192 4.98 -4.20 -4.61
N LEU A 193 4.17 -3.28 -5.11
CA LEU A 193 3.03 -3.58 -5.97
C LEU A 193 3.52 -3.55 -7.43
N SER A 194 3.47 -4.69 -8.11
CA SER A 194 3.84 -4.83 -9.51
C SER A 194 2.60 -4.95 -10.37
N VAL A 195 2.48 -4.08 -11.38
CA VAL A 195 1.31 -3.97 -12.25
C VAL A 195 1.72 -4.14 -13.70
N VAL A 196 0.98 -4.96 -14.45
CA VAL A 196 1.21 -5.16 -15.89
C VAL A 196 0.09 -4.49 -16.70
N PRO A 197 0.38 -3.42 -17.49
CA PRO A 197 -0.62 -2.58 -18.15
C PRO A 197 -1.63 -3.30 -19.06
N SER A 198 -1.22 -4.42 -19.64
CA SER A 198 -2.00 -5.18 -20.63
C SER A 198 -2.91 -6.25 -20.01
N THR A 199 -2.87 -6.42 -18.69
CA THR A 199 -3.59 -7.50 -18.02
C THR A 199 -4.40 -6.98 -16.84
N SER A 200 -5.39 -7.77 -16.40
CA SER A 200 -6.06 -7.55 -15.13
C SER A 200 -5.23 -7.97 -13.92
N ASN A 201 -3.98 -8.40 -14.13
CA ASN A 201 -3.18 -9.01 -13.11
C ASN A 201 -2.19 -7.98 -12.57
N PHE A 202 -2.24 -7.77 -11.28
CA PHE A 202 -1.14 -7.21 -10.51
C PHE A 202 -0.64 -8.29 -9.56
N MET A 203 0.64 -8.23 -9.22
CA MET A 203 1.25 -9.09 -8.23
C MET A 203 1.79 -8.22 -7.12
N ILE A 204 1.43 -8.56 -5.89
CA ILE A 204 2.08 -8.00 -4.72
C ILE A 204 3.25 -8.93 -4.40
N SER A 205 4.47 -8.50 -4.73
CA SER A 205 5.67 -9.21 -4.29
C SER A 205 6.05 -8.70 -2.90
N SER A 206 6.05 -9.60 -1.93
CA SER A 206 6.50 -9.29 -0.58
C SER A 206 7.98 -9.63 -0.42
N GLY A 207 8.78 -8.61 -0.14
CA GLY A 207 10.09 -8.75 0.48
C GLY A 207 10.11 -7.75 1.63
N TYR A 208 10.19 -8.23 2.88
CA TYR A 208 10.49 -7.32 3.98
C TYR A 208 11.98 -7.03 3.91
N ASP A 209 12.37 -6.16 3.00
CA ASP A 209 13.73 -5.64 2.99
C ASP A 209 13.84 -4.73 4.21
N VAL A 210 14.61 -5.19 5.19
CA VAL A 210 15.12 -4.31 6.25
C VAL A 210 16.10 -3.42 5.54
N LEU A 211 15.73 -2.17 5.28
CA LEU A 211 16.68 -1.18 4.80
C LEU A 211 17.62 -0.90 5.99
N GLU A 212 18.76 -1.58 6.02
CA GLU A 212 19.82 -1.29 6.99
C GLU A 212 20.38 0.11 6.70
N ASP A 213 20.57 0.89 7.77
CA ASP A 213 21.32 2.17 7.75
C ASP A 213 22.78 1.97 7.30
#